data_AF-A0A0M2HKR1-F1
#
_entry.id   AF-A0A0M2HKR1-F1
#
_cell.length_a   1.000
_cell.length_b   1.000
_cell.length_c   1.000
_cell.angle_alpha   90.00
_cell.angle_beta   90.00
_cell.angle_gamma   90.00
#
_symmetry.space_group_name_H-M   'P 1'
#
loop_
_entity.id
_entity.type
_entity.pdbx_description
1 polymer ?
#
loop_
_entity_poly.entity_id
_entity_poly.type
_entity_poly.pdbx_seq_one_letter_code
_entity_poly.pdbx_strand_id
1 'polypeptide(L)'
;MPNGLIQQDSLRVHPDGFAVALTLPWYRSLWLSSVGTLGLSIDGEEIPAGDLRFELDGVQYGLDELPEQSETLWFLQEHPLFVARRAEPFALGETHEVSIAGDLRLPYMQIAPGQDGGPGMYVPNVVRQTLTLTVKDAADAAPALVAAAAPPPAATDDDPFKLGLTLYSASAEFRAGWYDFDGLLDRVADLGIGPGIEIVASQVLPTYPVVSDEFLNTWRAAFDRHGFDASSFGANLDMGRRRDRDMTPDEEFEFSELMFQGAKKLGFPLVRIQSAKPELLRRLLPVAERLELKLAYEIHAPMGPNHEAILKVRDTYAELDSPLLGFVADFSSTMHSMSPTLLRAVQRAGLDDEALDTLQRIWATDATMRERQEKFIGYLKGRDFDPGRLGSFAHLAFNMHGHVDPREWADIMPQIMHVHAKFYDIDESGQEPAIDYPEHVRVFVEGGYRGYWSSEWEGHAFAELGEVDPLLLVRRQHDLIRASMRVVTAV
;
A
#
# COMPACT_ATOMS: atom_id res chain seq x y z
N MET A 1 -7.13 -4.73 5.30
CA MET A 1 -6.47 -4.38 6.56
C MET A 1 -7.57 -4.29 7.62
N PRO A 2 -7.28 -4.18 8.91
CA PRO A 2 -8.17 -3.47 9.81
C PRO A 2 -8.35 -2.06 9.25
N ASN A 3 -9.38 -1.90 8.43
CA ASN A 3 -9.74 -0.69 7.72
C ASN A 3 -10.62 0.16 8.65
N GLY A 4 -10.16 0.36 9.89
CA GLY A 4 -10.87 1.14 10.89
C GLY A 4 -10.53 2.62 10.78
N LEU A 5 -11.47 3.47 11.19
CA LEU A 5 -11.22 4.91 11.41
C LEU A 5 -10.75 5.17 12.84
N ILE A 6 -10.92 4.19 13.74
CA ILE A 6 -10.58 4.28 15.16
C ILE A 6 -9.84 3.01 15.62
N GLN A 7 -9.06 3.17 16.69
CA GLN A 7 -8.28 2.13 17.36
C GLN A 7 -8.73 1.99 18.83
N GLN A 8 -8.21 0.98 19.54
CA GLN A 8 -8.57 0.67 20.93
C GLN A 8 -8.25 1.80 21.92
N ASP A 9 -7.34 2.66 21.52
CA ASP A 9 -6.93 3.83 22.25
C ASP A 9 -7.42 5.10 21.56
N SER A 10 -8.50 5.15 20.79
CA SER A 10 -8.89 6.39 20.09
C SER A 10 -9.64 7.41 20.96
N LEU A 11 -10.31 6.99 22.04
CA LEU A 11 -11.17 7.90 22.82
C LEU A 11 -10.33 8.79 23.76
N ARG A 12 -10.52 10.12 23.66
CA ARG A 12 -9.72 11.15 24.34
C ARG A 12 -10.58 12.05 25.22
N VAL A 13 -10.02 12.47 26.35
CA VAL A 13 -10.52 13.66 27.07
C VAL A 13 -10.40 14.89 26.17
N HIS A 14 -11.41 15.78 26.21
CA HIS A 14 -11.36 17.05 25.50
C HIS A 14 -12.19 18.11 26.24
N PRO A 15 -11.73 19.37 26.38
CA PRO A 15 -12.43 20.39 27.17
C PRO A 15 -13.84 20.71 26.68
N ASP A 16 -14.10 20.58 25.38
CA ASP A 16 -15.43 20.84 24.78
C ASP A 16 -16.41 19.65 24.87
N GLY A 17 -16.00 18.52 25.47
CA GLY A 17 -16.79 17.30 25.52
C GLY A 17 -15.87 16.07 25.54
N PHE A 18 -15.66 15.48 24.37
CA PHE A 18 -14.67 14.43 24.16
C PHE A 18 -14.14 14.47 22.73
N ALA A 19 -13.05 13.75 22.47
CA ALA A 19 -12.52 13.62 21.13
C ALA A 19 -12.27 12.15 20.79
N VAL A 20 -12.31 11.82 19.51
CA VAL A 20 -11.94 10.52 18.98
C VAL A 20 -10.78 10.72 18.03
N ALA A 21 -9.59 10.23 18.38
CA ALA A 21 -8.43 10.25 17.51
C ALA A 21 -8.66 9.33 16.32
N LEU A 22 -8.66 9.90 15.13
CA LEU A 22 -8.90 9.18 13.89
C LEU A 22 -7.60 8.61 13.31
N THR A 23 -7.72 7.54 12.52
CA THR A 23 -6.64 7.01 11.69
C THR A 23 -7.17 6.81 10.27
N LEU A 24 -6.29 6.91 9.27
CA LEU A 24 -6.68 6.58 7.91
C LEU A 24 -6.95 5.07 7.78
N PRO A 25 -8.08 4.65 7.17
CA PRO A 25 -8.36 3.24 6.94
C PRO A 25 -7.65 2.73 5.66
N TRP A 26 -6.46 3.25 5.37
CA TRP A 26 -5.70 3.03 4.14
C TRP A 26 -4.18 3.12 4.40
N TYR A 27 -3.36 2.83 3.39
CA TYR A 27 -1.88 2.81 3.50
C TYR A 27 -1.19 4.09 2.97
N ARG A 28 -1.98 5.06 2.49
CA ARG A 28 -1.51 6.33 1.93
C ARG A 28 -2.17 7.49 2.65
N SER A 29 -1.46 8.60 2.75
CA SER A 29 -2.02 9.90 3.09
C SER A 29 -3.13 10.25 2.10
N LEU A 30 -4.13 11.00 2.57
CA LEU A 30 -5.26 11.45 1.75
C LEU A 30 -5.43 12.96 1.90
N TRP A 31 -5.88 13.62 0.83
CA TRP A 31 -6.34 15.01 0.92
C TRP A 31 -7.62 15.07 1.76
N LEU A 32 -7.84 16.11 2.56
CA LEU A 32 -9.07 16.26 3.34
C LEU A 32 -10.33 16.30 2.44
N SER A 33 -10.19 16.80 1.21
CA SER A 33 -11.22 16.67 0.17
C SER A 33 -11.62 15.23 -0.16
N SER A 34 -10.86 14.22 0.28
CA SER A 34 -11.20 12.80 0.13
C SER A 34 -12.21 12.32 1.16
N VAL A 35 -12.41 13.05 2.26
CA VAL A 35 -13.39 12.70 3.30
C VAL A 35 -14.79 13.04 2.81
N GLY A 36 -15.60 12.02 2.52
CA GLY A 36 -16.97 12.12 2.01
C GLY A 36 -17.95 12.47 3.12
N THR A 37 -18.16 11.52 4.03
CA THR A 37 -19.03 11.70 5.20
C THR A 37 -18.33 11.15 6.44
N LEU A 38 -18.66 11.73 7.59
CA LEU A 38 -18.29 11.23 8.91
C LEU A 38 -19.49 11.37 9.84
N GLY A 39 -19.78 10.32 10.60
CA GLY A 39 -20.82 10.27 11.62
C GLY A 39 -20.30 9.58 12.86
N LEU A 40 -20.80 10.00 14.02
CA LEU A 40 -20.39 9.49 15.32
C LEU A 40 -21.63 9.22 16.18
N SER A 41 -21.63 8.08 16.84
CA SER A 41 -22.58 7.76 17.91
C SER A 41 -21.83 7.29 19.15
N ILE A 42 -22.36 7.63 20.32
CA ILE A 42 -21.86 7.23 21.63
C ILE A 42 -22.98 6.54 22.39
N ASP A 43 -22.71 5.34 22.90
CA ASP A 43 -23.66 4.56 23.70
C ASP A 43 -25.04 4.41 23.02
N GLY A 44 -25.03 4.30 21.69
CA GLY A 44 -26.23 4.20 20.84
C GLY A 44 -26.89 5.53 20.46
N GLU A 45 -26.42 6.67 20.96
CA GLU A 45 -26.94 8.01 20.64
C GLU A 45 -26.10 8.69 19.55
N GLU A 46 -26.74 9.11 18.46
CA GLU A 46 -26.08 9.85 17.37
C GLU A 46 -25.75 11.29 17.78
N ILE A 47 -24.50 11.70 17.53
CA ILE A 47 -24.06 13.07 17.74
C ILE A 47 -24.42 13.92 16.51
N PRO A 48 -25.15 15.04 16.65
CA PRO A 48 -25.48 15.90 15.53
C PRO A 48 -24.24 16.44 14.82
N ALA A 49 -24.25 16.46 13.49
CA ALA A 49 -23.12 16.96 12.69
C ALA A 49 -22.69 18.40 13.06
N GLY A 50 -23.64 19.24 13.50
CA GLY A 50 -23.35 20.61 13.95
C GLY A 50 -22.49 20.69 15.21
N ASP A 51 -22.45 19.63 16.02
CA ASP A 51 -21.67 19.50 17.25
C ASP A 51 -20.34 18.75 17.05
N LEU A 52 -20.06 18.31 15.81
CA LEU A 52 -18.85 17.59 15.44
C LEU A 52 -17.84 18.53 14.77
N ARG A 53 -16.56 18.42 15.12
CA ARG A 53 -15.46 19.15 14.47
C ARG A 53 -14.32 18.20 14.16
N PHE A 54 -13.72 18.37 13.00
CA PHE A 54 -12.50 17.67 12.61
C PHE A 54 -11.31 18.60 12.85
N GLU A 55 -10.35 18.19 13.69
CA GLU A 55 -9.19 18.99 14.03
C GLU A 55 -7.91 18.33 13.54
N LEU A 56 -7.17 19.03 12.67
CA LEU A 56 -5.89 18.61 12.13
C LEU A 56 -4.90 19.77 12.22
N ASP A 57 -3.72 19.51 12.79
CA ASP A 57 -2.65 20.51 12.99
C ASP A 57 -3.14 21.82 13.64
N GLY A 58 -4.02 21.69 14.64
CA GLY A 58 -4.62 22.83 15.36
C GLY A 58 -5.65 23.64 14.56
N VAL A 59 -5.97 23.25 13.32
CA VAL A 59 -7.03 23.83 12.52
C VAL A 59 -8.29 23.00 12.66
N GLN A 60 -9.41 23.66 13.00
CA GLN A 60 -10.72 23.02 13.14
C GLN A 60 -11.59 23.26 11.91
N TYR A 61 -12.23 22.20 11.44
CA TYR A 61 -13.14 22.20 10.30
C TYR A 61 -14.53 21.72 10.70
N GLY A 62 -15.56 22.34 10.13
CA GLY A 62 -16.88 21.74 9.97
C GLY A 62 -16.82 20.56 8.99
N LEU A 63 -17.72 19.60 9.16
CA LEU A 63 -17.74 18.41 8.29
C LEU A 63 -18.06 18.73 6.82
N ASP A 64 -18.84 19.78 6.59
CA ASP A 64 -19.20 20.31 5.27
C ASP A 64 -18.04 21.07 4.59
N GLU A 65 -17.02 21.49 5.35
CA GLU A 65 -15.84 22.18 4.82
C GLU A 65 -14.78 21.20 4.29
N LEU A 66 -14.76 19.95 4.79
CA LEU A 66 -13.74 18.95 4.43
C LEU A 66 -13.67 18.68 2.92
N PRO A 67 -14.78 18.51 2.17
CA PRO A 67 -14.74 18.28 0.72
C PRO A 67 -14.05 19.41 -0.08
N GLU A 68 -13.98 20.62 0.47
CA GLU A 68 -13.37 21.80 -0.16
C GLU A 68 -11.84 21.84 0.00
N GLN A 69 -11.30 21.07 0.96
CA GLN A 69 -9.89 21.09 1.34
C GLN A 69 -9.01 20.20 0.44
N SER A 70 -8.89 20.58 -0.84
CA SER A 70 -8.10 19.81 -1.83
C SER A 70 -6.59 20.06 -1.81
N GLU A 71 -6.12 20.99 -0.97
CA GLU A 71 -4.69 21.29 -0.77
C GLU A 71 -4.20 20.94 0.65
N THR A 72 -5.09 20.48 1.53
CA THR A 72 -4.74 20.05 2.89
C THR A 72 -4.58 18.54 2.91
N LEU A 73 -3.39 18.08 3.27
CA LEU A 73 -3.08 16.67 3.40
C LEU A 73 -3.37 16.20 4.83
N TRP A 74 -4.12 15.11 4.97
CA TRP A 74 -4.09 14.28 6.16
C TRP A 74 -2.95 13.28 5.98
N PHE A 75 -1.80 13.58 6.59
CA PHE A 75 -0.63 12.73 6.50
C PHE A 75 -0.87 11.41 7.25
N LEU A 76 -0.34 10.30 6.73
CA LEU A 76 -0.64 8.95 7.20
C LEU A 76 -0.38 8.73 8.70
N GLN A 77 0.64 9.37 9.27
CA GLN A 77 0.97 9.26 10.70
C GLN A 77 0.25 10.29 11.58
N GLU A 78 -0.52 11.20 10.99
CA GLU A 78 -1.33 12.14 11.76
C GLU A 78 -2.62 11.47 12.20
N HIS A 79 -2.98 11.72 13.46
CA HIS A 79 -4.21 11.24 14.08
C HIS A 79 -5.13 12.42 14.47
N PRO A 80 -5.84 13.03 13.51
CA PRO A 80 -6.78 14.12 13.75
C PRO A 80 -7.78 13.82 14.85
N LEU A 81 -8.16 14.85 15.60
CA LEU A 81 -9.20 14.70 16.62
C LEU A 81 -10.57 14.95 15.99
N PHE A 82 -11.45 13.96 16.11
CA PHE A 82 -12.87 14.15 15.85
C PHE A 82 -13.56 14.55 17.15
N VAL A 83 -13.71 15.86 17.34
CA VAL A 83 -14.21 16.48 18.58
C VAL A 83 -15.73 16.50 18.54
N ALA A 84 -16.33 16.01 19.62
CA ALA A 84 -17.78 16.03 19.82
C ALA A 84 -18.12 16.94 21.00
N ARG A 85 -18.84 18.02 20.71
CA ARG A 85 -19.23 18.99 21.74
C ARG A 85 -20.31 18.41 22.65
N ARG A 86 -20.11 18.52 23.95
CA ARG A 86 -21.08 18.15 24.99
C ARG A 86 -20.99 19.11 26.17
N ALA A 87 -22.08 19.22 26.95
CA ALA A 87 -22.10 20.06 28.13
C ALA A 87 -21.20 19.53 29.26
N GLU A 88 -21.14 18.21 29.41
CA GLU A 88 -20.28 17.52 30.38
C GLU A 88 -19.19 16.75 29.63
N PRO A 89 -17.91 17.10 29.82
CA PRO A 89 -16.80 16.33 29.28
C PRO A 89 -16.68 14.94 29.89
N PHE A 90 -16.11 14.01 29.13
CA PHE A 90 -15.78 12.68 29.64
C PHE A 90 -14.63 12.73 30.64
N ALA A 91 -14.73 11.90 31.68
CA ALA A 91 -13.64 11.71 32.63
C ALA A 91 -12.67 10.62 32.18
N LEU A 92 -11.40 10.79 32.54
CA LEU A 92 -10.36 9.80 32.27
C LEU A 92 -10.73 8.44 32.88
N GLY A 93 -10.60 7.37 32.09
CA GLY A 93 -10.91 6.00 32.52
C GLY A 93 -12.37 5.58 32.37
N GLU A 94 -13.28 6.49 31.99
CA GLU A 94 -14.64 6.10 31.59
C GLU A 94 -14.62 5.21 30.35
N THR A 95 -15.65 4.38 30.16
CA THR A 95 -15.73 3.46 29.03
C THR A 95 -17.06 3.61 28.33
N HIS A 96 -17.01 3.75 27.01
CA HIS A 96 -18.16 4.04 26.16
C HIS A 96 -18.15 3.15 24.92
N GLU A 97 -19.34 2.84 24.40
CA GLU A 97 -19.46 2.28 23.06
C GLU A 97 -19.37 3.42 22.04
N VAL A 98 -18.34 3.40 21.20
CA VAL A 98 -18.09 4.39 20.16
C VAL A 98 -18.37 3.76 18.81
N SER A 99 -19.36 4.29 18.11
CA SER A 99 -19.68 3.89 16.73
C SER A 99 -19.33 5.02 15.77
N ILE A 100 -18.48 4.73 14.79
CA ILE A 100 -18.10 5.66 13.73
C ILE A 100 -18.52 5.09 12.37
N ALA A 101 -19.05 5.96 11.52
CA ALA A 101 -19.32 5.66 10.12
C ALA A 101 -18.67 6.72 9.25
N GLY A 102 -17.90 6.30 8.24
CA GLY A 102 -17.27 7.22 7.32
C GLY A 102 -17.21 6.70 5.89
N ASP A 103 -17.26 7.62 4.94
CA ASP A 103 -16.99 7.37 3.53
C ASP A 103 -15.79 8.21 3.12
N LEU A 104 -14.78 7.57 2.54
CA LEU A 104 -13.62 8.23 1.98
C LEU A 104 -13.49 7.86 0.50
N ARG A 105 -13.01 8.79 -0.31
CA ARG A 105 -12.69 8.54 -1.71
C ARG A 105 -11.19 8.29 -1.87
N LEU A 106 -10.79 7.25 -2.60
CA LEU A 106 -9.37 7.02 -2.91
C LEU A 106 -9.01 7.75 -4.22
N PRO A 107 -8.39 8.95 -4.16
CA PRO A 107 -8.29 9.86 -5.31
C PRO A 107 -7.40 9.35 -6.45
N TYR A 108 -6.66 8.27 -6.23
CA TYR A 108 -5.79 7.65 -7.23
C TYR A 108 -6.41 6.41 -7.89
N MET A 109 -7.46 5.84 -7.30
CA MET A 109 -8.12 4.64 -7.82
C MET A 109 -9.35 5.04 -8.65
N GLN A 110 -9.09 5.57 -9.85
CA GLN A 110 -10.16 5.97 -10.76
C GLN A 110 -10.83 4.75 -11.39
N ILE A 111 -12.14 4.61 -11.19
CA ILE A 111 -13.00 3.60 -11.82
C ILE A 111 -13.38 4.04 -13.23
N ALA A 112 -13.74 5.31 -13.39
CA ALA A 112 -14.10 5.91 -14.68
C ALA A 112 -13.68 7.38 -14.72
N PRO A 113 -13.18 7.87 -15.87
CA PRO A 113 -12.85 9.29 -16.01
C PRO A 113 -14.10 10.16 -15.96
N GLY A 114 -13.92 11.41 -15.54
CA GLY A 114 -14.99 12.41 -15.56
C GLY A 114 -15.50 12.70 -16.98
N GLN A 115 -16.79 13.02 -17.10
CA GLN A 115 -17.40 13.47 -18.35
C GLN A 115 -17.37 14.99 -18.44
N ASP A 116 -17.09 15.53 -19.63
CA ASP A 116 -17.10 16.97 -19.92
C ASP A 116 -16.28 17.83 -18.94
N GLY A 117 -15.16 17.29 -18.46
CA GLY A 117 -14.27 17.96 -17.49
C GLY A 117 -14.76 17.94 -16.05
N GLY A 118 -15.83 17.22 -15.74
CA GLY A 118 -16.30 16.95 -14.39
C GLY A 118 -15.45 15.92 -13.64
N PRO A 119 -15.85 15.53 -12.41
CA PRO A 119 -15.11 14.57 -11.61
C PRO A 119 -15.35 13.15 -12.12
N GLY A 120 -14.31 12.33 -12.07
CA GLY A 120 -14.37 10.91 -12.30
C GLY A 120 -15.03 10.16 -11.15
N MET A 121 -15.27 8.88 -11.40
CA MET A 121 -15.70 7.94 -10.38
C MET A 121 -14.47 7.28 -9.77
N TYR A 122 -14.42 7.21 -8.45
CA TYR A 122 -13.29 6.68 -7.71
C TYR A 122 -13.76 5.63 -6.72
N VAL A 123 -12.86 4.72 -6.36
CA VAL A 123 -13.14 3.67 -5.36
C VAL A 123 -13.48 4.34 -4.02
N PRO A 124 -14.68 4.07 -3.46
CA PRO A 124 -15.00 4.48 -2.10
C PRO A 124 -14.36 3.52 -1.10
N ASN A 125 -14.01 4.05 0.06
CA ASN A 125 -13.59 3.31 1.24
C ASN A 125 -14.60 3.62 2.35
N VAL A 126 -15.58 2.74 2.50
CA VAL A 126 -16.65 2.88 3.47
C VAL A 126 -16.29 2.12 4.73
N VAL A 127 -16.24 2.82 5.85
CA VAL A 127 -15.94 2.24 7.16
C VAL A 127 -17.16 2.38 8.04
N ARG A 128 -17.53 1.28 8.70
CA ARG A 128 -18.45 1.26 9.83
C ARG A 128 -17.80 0.45 10.93
N GLN A 129 -17.57 1.07 12.06
CA GLN A 129 -16.80 0.48 13.14
C GLN A 129 -17.43 0.85 14.47
N THR A 130 -17.63 -0.14 15.32
CA THR A 130 -18.09 0.04 16.70
C THR A 130 -17.08 -0.63 17.62
N LEU A 131 -16.54 0.14 18.57
CA LEU A 131 -15.62 -0.35 19.59
C LEU A 131 -16.08 0.13 20.96
N THR A 132 -15.91 -0.71 21.97
CA THR A 132 -15.98 -0.26 23.37
C THR A 132 -14.62 0.31 23.75
N LEU A 133 -14.55 1.63 23.96
CA LEU A 133 -13.30 2.35 24.20
C LEU A 133 -13.25 2.95 25.59
N THR A 134 -12.06 2.93 26.20
CA THR A 134 -11.79 3.65 27.44
C THR A 134 -11.21 5.03 27.13
N VAL A 135 -11.69 6.06 27.82
CA VAL A 135 -11.23 7.45 27.70
C VAL A 135 -9.80 7.55 28.21
N LYS A 136 -8.90 8.03 27.35
CA LYS A 136 -7.46 8.24 27.65
C LYS A 136 -7.06 9.71 27.47
N ASP A 137 -5.91 10.08 28.01
CA ASP A 137 -5.27 11.38 27.80
C ASP A 137 -4.23 11.36 26.66
N ALA A 138 -3.73 10.18 26.30
CA ALA A 138 -2.78 9.97 25.22
C ALA A 138 -3.03 8.65 24.48
N ALA A 139 -2.33 8.47 23.36
CA ALA A 139 -2.25 7.19 22.66
C ALA A 139 -1.49 6.15 23.48
N ASP A 140 -1.75 4.87 23.21
CA ASP A 140 -0.97 3.78 23.77
C ASP A 140 0.45 3.80 23.22
N ALA A 141 1.41 3.37 24.05
CA ALA A 141 2.77 3.17 23.59
C ALA A 141 2.82 2.03 22.56
N ALA A 142 3.71 2.19 21.58
CA ALA A 142 4.04 1.12 20.65
C ALA A 142 4.41 -0.18 21.40
N PRO A 143 3.99 -1.35 20.89
CA PRO A 143 4.33 -2.61 21.52
C PRO A 143 5.84 -2.86 21.47
N ALA A 144 6.33 -3.69 22.40
CA ALA A 144 7.72 -4.12 22.38
C ALA A 144 8.00 -4.97 21.13
N LEU A 145 9.06 -4.61 20.40
CA LEU A 145 9.45 -5.29 19.18
C LEU A 145 10.04 -6.67 19.48
N VAL A 146 9.75 -7.63 18.61
CA VAL A 146 10.31 -8.99 18.71
C VAL A 146 11.75 -8.98 18.19
N ALA A 147 12.71 -9.46 18.97
CA ALA A 147 14.09 -9.60 18.49
C ALA A 147 14.21 -10.68 17.40
N ALA A 148 15.09 -10.47 16.41
CA ALA A 148 15.46 -11.53 15.49
C ALA A 148 16.20 -12.65 16.24
N ALA A 149 15.89 -13.91 15.93
CA ALA A 149 16.50 -15.06 16.60
C ALA A 149 17.96 -15.30 16.18
N ALA A 150 18.32 -14.95 14.94
CA ALA A 150 19.65 -15.13 14.38
C ALA A 150 19.99 -13.99 13.40
N PRO A 151 21.27 -13.63 13.25
CA PRO A 151 21.67 -12.61 12.29
C PRO A 151 21.50 -13.10 10.84
N PRO A 152 21.24 -12.20 9.87
CA PRO A 152 22.10 -12.12 8.70
C PRO A 152 22.79 -13.32 8.04
N PRO A 153 22.27 -14.12 7.08
CA PRO A 153 23.13 -14.52 5.98
C PRO A 153 23.61 -13.24 5.30
N ALA A 154 24.92 -12.99 5.35
CA ALA A 154 25.50 -11.83 4.68
C ALA A 154 25.22 -11.88 3.18
N ALA A 155 24.96 -10.71 2.59
CA ALA A 155 25.04 -10.55 1.15
C ALA A 155 26.48 -10.82 0.69
N THR A 156 26.63 -11.37 -0.51
CA THR A 156 27.93 -11.67 -1.09
C THR A 156 28.05 -11.05 -2.47
N ASP A 157 29.28 -10.82 -2.94
CA ASP A 157 29.53 -10.34 -4.31
C ASP A 157 29.06 -11.36 -5.38
N ASP A 158 28.83 -12.62 -4.98
CA ASP A 158 28.28 -13.68 -5.82
C ASP A 158 26.74 -13.64 -5.90
N ASP A 159 26.07 -12.83 -5.08
CA ASP A 159 24.62 -12.68 -5.15
C ASP A 159 24.26 -12.00 -6.50
N PRO A 160 23.46 -12.63 -7.38
CA PRO A 160 23.22 -12.16 -8.73
C PRO A 160 22.46 -10.82 -8.77
N PHE A 161 21.70 -10.48 -7.73
CA PHE A 161 21.00 -9.20 -7.64
C PHE A 161 20.92 -8.77 -6.18
N LYS A 162 20.60 -7.49 -5.97
CA LYS A 162 20.50 -6.92 -4.62
C LYS A 162 19.10 -7.12 -4.04
N LEU A 163 19.01 -7.20 -2.72
CA LEU A 163 17.75 -7.22 -1.99
C LEU A 163 17.42 -5.85 -1.42
N GLY A 164 16.12 -5.60 -1.25
CA GLY A 164 15.58 -4.41 -0.63
C GLY A 164 14.25 -4.68 0.06
N LEU A 165 13.64 -3.63 0.61
CA LEU A 165 12.23 -3.62 0.93
C LEU A 165 11.57 -2.35 0.40
N THR A 166 10.27 -2.43 0.14
CA THR A 166 9.41 -1.25 0.17
C THR A 166 8.88 -1.06 1.59
N LEU A 167 8.94 0.18 2.09
CA LEU A 167 8.37 0.54 3.41
C LEU A 167 6.85 0.33 3.48
N TYR A 168 6.20 0.15 2.32
CA TYR A 168 4.82 -0.31 2.22
C TYR A 168 4.55 -1.61 3.01
N SER A 169 5.57 -2.47 3.17
CA SER A 169 5.47 -3.69 3.96
C SER A 169 5.09 -3.43 5.44
N ALA A 170 5.40 -2.26 5.99
CA ALA A 170 5.10 -1.88 7.37
C ALA A 170 4.03 -0.77 7.46
N SER A 171 3.15 -0.68 6.45
CA SER A 171 2.14 0.38 6.34
C SER A 171 1.26 0.51 7.58
N ALA A 172 0.83 -0.62 8.15
CA ALA A 172 -0.11 -0.63 9.27
C ALA A 172 0.56 -0.13 10.55
N GLU A 173 1.79 -0.55 10.80
CA GLU A 173 2.60 -0.20 11.96
C GLU A 173 3.06 1.26 11.90
N PHE A 174 3.52 1.70 10.71
CA PHE A 174 3.90 3.09 10.49
C PHE A 174 2.71 4.04 10.70
N ARG A 175 1.56 3.69 10.13
CA ARG A 175 0.31 4.43 10.33
C ARG A 175 -0.14 4.44 11.79
N ALA A 176 0.03 3.34 12.52
CA ALA A 176 -0.35 3.25 13.93
C ALA A 176 0.65 3.95 14.87
N GLY A 177 1.67 4.64 14.33
CA GLY A 177 2.68 5.33 15.14
C GLY A 177 3.60 4.39 15.91
N TRP A 178 3.68 3.10 15.53
CA TRP A 178 4.61 2.16 16.17
C TRP A 178 6.07 2.48 15.83
N TYR A 179 6.26 3.15 14.70
CA TYR A 179 7.52 3.72 14.27
C TYR A 179 7.26 5.13 13.76
N ASP A 180 8.11 6.08 14.11
CA ASP A 180 8.35 7.22 13.23
C ASP A 180 9.25 6.78 12.06
N PHE A 181 9.52 7.70 11.12
CA PHE A 181 10.28 7.36 9.93
C PHE A 181 11.71 6.87 10.25
N ASP A 182 12.40 7.52 11.19
CA ASP A 182 13.75 7.13 11.61
C ASP A 182 13.75 5.77 12.33
N GLY A 183 12.82 5.56 13.27
CA GLY A 183 12.69 4.31 14.00
C GLY A 183 12.33 3.12 13.10
N LEU A 184 11.57 3.35 12.04
CA LEU A 184 11.30 2.31 11.03
C LEU A 184 12.58 1.91 10.29
N LEU A 185 13.39 2.89 9.89
CA LEU A 185 14.67 2.63 9.21
C LEU A 185 15.71 2.00 10.15
N ASP A 186 15.74 2.40 11.43
CA ASP A 186 16.55 1.74 12.46
C ASP A 186 16.17 0.27 12.59
N ARG A 187 14.87 -0.03 12.64
CA ARG A 187 14.38 -1.41 12.72
C ARG A 187 14.74 -2.22 11.47
N VAL A 188 14.66 -1.63 10.29
CA VAL A 188 15.10 -2.27 9.03
C VAL A 188 16.59 -2.63 9.09
N ALA A 189 17.44 -1.71 9.57
CA ALA A 189 18.88 -1.92 9.72
C ALA A 189 19.20 -2.99 10.78
N ASP A 190 18.53 -2.94 11.93
CA ASP A 190 18.71 -3.90 13.04
C ASP A 190 18.39 -5.34 12.61
N LEU A 191 17.45 -5.51 11.70
CA LEU A 191 17.10 -6.81 11.12
C LEU A 191 18.02 -7.20 9.95
N GLY A 192 18.89 -6.30 9.48
CA GLY A 192 19.76 -6.52 8.32
C GLY A 192 18.95 -6.80 7.04
N ILE A 193 17.86 -6.05 6.86
CA ILE A 193 17.06 -6.03 5.63
C ILE A 193 17.67 -4.98 4.71
N GLY A 194 17.88 -5.33 3.43
CA GLY A 194 18.38 -4.39 2.43
C GLY A 194 19.66 -4.85 1.71
N PRO A 195 20.43 -3.92 1.13
CA PRO A 195 20.48 -2.48 1.46
C PRO A 195 19.43 -1.59 0.78
N GLY A 196 18.66 -2.10 -0.19
CA GLY A 196 17.73 -1.28 -0.97
C GLY A 196 16.51 -0.82 -0.15
N ILE A 197 16.22 0.48 -0.17
CA ILE A 197 15.02 1.07 0.41
C ILE A 197 14.17 1.69 -0.69
N GLU A 198 12.93 1.25 -0.74
CA GLU A 198 11.88 1.79 -1.59
C GLU A 198 10.79 2.45 -0.74
N ILE A 199 10.24 3.54 -1.26
CA ILE A 199 9.16 4.29 -0.61
C ILE A 199 7.98 4.49 -1.53
N VAL A 200 6.78 4.54 -0.96
CA VAL A 200 5.61 5.12 -1.61
C VAL A 200 5.52 6.58 -1.15
N ALA A 201 5.64 7.54 -2.07
CA ALA A 201 5.76 8.96 -1.71
C ALA A 201 4.61 9.45 -0.81
N SER A 202 3.37 9.14 -1.17
CA SER A 202 2.18 9.50 -0.39
C SER A 202 2.05 8.78 0.95
N GLN A 203 2.84 7.73 1.19
CA GLN A 203 2.85 7.04 2.47
C GLN A 203 3.77 7.75 3.46
N VAL A 204 4.97 8.12 3.03
CA VAL A 204 6.04 8.55 3.94
C VAL A 204 6.33 10.04 3.93
N LEU A 205 5.91 10.80 2.90
CA LEU A 205 6.19 12.23 2.81
C LEU A 205 5.12 13.06 3.53
N PRO A 206 5.47 13.81 4.60
CA PRO A 206 4.52 14.69 5.28
C PRO A 206 4.03 15.84 4.40
N THR A 207 4.86 16.27 3.44
CA THR A 207 4.56 17.38 2.51
C THR A 207 4.19 16.90 1.11
N TYR A 208 3.68 15.67 0.97
CA TYR A 208 3.35 15.05 -0.32
C TYR A 208 2.53 16.00 -1.22
N PRO A 209 2.86 16.12 -2.53
CA PRO A 209 3.88 15.37 -3.28
C PRO A 209 5.31 15.96 -3.22
N VAL A 210 5.52 17.03 -2.47
CA VAL A 210 6.81 17.73 -2.41
C VAL A 210 7.72 17.09 -1.36
N VAL A 211 9.00 16.98 -1.67
CA VAL A 211 10.04 16.58 -0.71
C VAL A 211 10.60 17.83 -0.03
N SER A 212 10.28 18.04 1.25
CA SER A 212 10.82 19.14 2.05
C SER A 212 12.33 18.98 2.31
N ASP A 213 13.00 20.07 2.68
CA ASP A 213 14.42 20.02 3.10
C ASP A 213 14.57 19.29 4.43
N GLU A 214 13.57 19.37 5.31
CA GLU A 214 13.54 18.63 6.57
C GLU A 214 13.54 17.11 6.33
N PHE A 215 12.61 16.62 5.51
CA PHE A 215 12.56 15.20 5.17
C PHE A 215 13.83 14.73 4.47
N LEU A 216 14.41 15.56 3.58
CA LEU A 216 15.70 15.26 2.95
C LEU A 216 16.82 15.06 3.96
N ASN A 217 16.87 15.89 5.02
CA ASN A 217 17.91 15.78 6.04
C ASN A 217 17.76 14.48 6.84
N THR A 218 16.53 14.14 7.24
CA THR A 218 16.21 12.88 7.92
C THR A 218 16.60 11.68 7.05
N TRP A 219 16.17 11.68 5.79
CA TRP A 219 16.50 10.66 4.80
C TRP A 219 18.02 10.44 4.67
N ARG A 220 18.78 11.52 4.46
CA ARG A 220 20.24 11.44 4.30
C ARG A 220 20.92 10.96 5.58
N ALA A 221 20.50 11.45 6.75
CA ALA A 221 21.07 11.03 8.02
C ALA A 221 20.88 9.52 8.26
N ALA A 222 19.70 8.98 7.98
CA ALA A 222 19.43 7.55 8.10
C ALA A 222 20.27 6.72 7.11
N PHE A 223 20.40 7.19 5.87
CA PHE A 223 21.19 6.51 4.83
C PHE A 223 22.69 6.51 5.13
N ASP A 224 23.23 7.64 5.59
CA ASP A 224 24.64 7.75 6.01
C ASP A 224 24.91 6.88 7.24
N ARG A 225 23.94 6.78 8.17
CA ARG A 225 24.05 5.96 9.38
C ARG A 225 24.06 4.46 9.09
N HIS A 226 23.20 4.01 8.19
CA HIS A 226 22.92 2.59 7.98
C HIS A 226 23.52 2.00 6.69
N GLY A 227 24.00 2.83 5.77
CA GLY A 227 24.54 2.40 4.49
C GLY A 227 23.47 1.89 3.52
N PHE A 228 22.28 2.50 3.53
CA PHE A 228 21.20 2.16 2.62
C PHE A 228 21.40 2.67 1.19
N ASP A 229 20.78 1.98 0.24
CA ASP A 229 20.71 2.37 -1.17
C ASP A 229 19.27 2.78 -1.54
N ALA A 230 19.10 3.88 -2.27
CA ALA A 230 17.78 4.31 -2.73
C ALA A 230 17.41 3.46 -3.97
N SER A 231 16.46 2.53 -3.83
CA SER A 231 16.18 1.55 -4.90
C SER A 231 15.09 2.04 -5.86
N SER A 232 13.91 2.39 -5.35
CA SER A 232 12.74 2.80 -6.15
C SER A 232 11.92 3.86 -5.42
N PHE A 233 11.51 4.91 -6.16
CA PHE A 233 10.59 5.93 -5.67
C PHE A 233 9.20 5.70 -6.25
N GLY A 234 8.23 5.43 -5.40
CA GLY A 234 6.86 5.21 -5.77
C GLY A 234 6.10 6.50 -6.04
N ALA A 235 5.80 6.79 -7.31
CA ALA A 235 5.01 7.94 -7.74
C ALA A 235 3.56 7.55 -8.08
N ASN A 236 2.60 8.36 -7.62
CA ASN A 236 1.17 8.11 -7.78
C ASN A 236 0.46 9.37 -8.29
N LEU A 237 -0.64 9.21 -9.03
CA LEU A 237 -1.46 10.31 -9.50
C LEU A 237 -2.77 10.36 -8.72
N ASP A 238 -2.96 11.40 -7.92
CA ASP A 238 -4.22 11.62 -7.20
C ASP A 238 -5.21 12.39 -8.07
N MET A 239 -5.56 11.79 -9.21
CA MET A 239 -6.46 12.35 -10.23
C MET A 239 -7.71 13.00 -9.64
N GLY A 240 -8.27 12.38 -8.60
CA GLY A 240 -9.49 12.77 -7.91
C GLY A 240 -9.25 13.61 -6.68
N ARG A 241 -8.11 14.30 -6.55
CA ARG A 241 -7.86 15.20 -5.42
C ARG A 241 -8.92 16.30 -5.30
N ARG A 242 -9.41 16.80 -6.44
CA ARG A 242 -10.49 17.79 -6.50
C ARG A 242 -11.86 17.11 -6.54
N ARG A 243 -12.87 17.74 -5.94
CA ARG A 243 -14.26 17.24 -5.91
C ARG A 243 -15.06 17.67 -7.14
N ASP A 244 -14.68 18.78 -7.74
CA ASP A 244 -15.39 19.40 -8.86
C ASP A 244 -14.93 18.87 -10.22
N ARG A 245 -13.72 18.28 -10.32
CA ARG A 245 -13.15 17.76 -11.56
C ARG A 245 -11.98 16.81 -11.34
N ASP A 246 -11.65 16.05 -12.38
CA ASP A 246 -10.35 15.37 -12.49
C ASP A 246 -9.24 16.39 -12.77
N MET A 247 -8.00 15.98 -12.48
CA MET A 247 -6.82 16.69 -12.97
C MET A 247 -6.85 16.84 -14.50
N THR A 248 -6.44 18.01 -14.99
CA THR A 248 -6.19 18.23 -16.42
C THR A 248 -4.88 17.54 -16.84
N PRO A 249 -4.64 17.35 -18.15
CA PRO A 249 -3.35 16.84 -18.62
C PRO A 249 -2.14 17.67 -18.17
N ASP A 250 -2.29 18.97 -17.93
CA ASP A 250 -1.23 19.84 -17.41
C ASP A 250 -1.00 19.60 -15.92
N GLU A 251 -2.08 19.47 -15.13
CA GLU A 251 -1.98 19.13 -13.71
C GLU A 251 -1.40 17.72 -13.50
N GLU A 252 -1.76 16.73 -14.33
CA GLU A 252 -1.13 15.38 -14.31
C GLU A 252 0.39 15.47 -14.51
N PHE A 253 0.82 16.30 -15.46
CA PHE A 253 2.23 16.50 -15.78
C PHE A 253 2.96 17.23 -14.63
N GLU A 254 2.43 18.35 -14.15
CA GLU A 254 3.03 19.16 -13.07
C GLU A 254 3.16 18.34 -11.78
N PHE A 255 2.11 17.59 -11.42
CA PHE A 255 2.11 16.72 -10.24
C PHE A 255 3.19 15.62 -10.34
N SER A 256 3.33 15.01 -11.52
CA SER A 256 4.37 14.01 -11.78
C SER A 256 5.78 14.61 -11.76
N GLU A 257 5.98 15.79 -12.37
CA GLU A 257 7.27 16.46 -12.41
C GLU A 257 7.77 16.82 -10.99
N LEU A 258 6.88 17.28 -10.10
CA LEU A 258 7.22 17.53 -8.69
C LEU A 258 7.76 16.28 -7.99
N MET A 259 7.10 15.13 -8.18
CA MET A 259 7.56 13.86 -7.62
C MET A 259 8.90 13.42 -8.22
N PHE A 260 9.13 13.63 -9.53
CA PHE A 260 10.40 13.26 -10.17
C PHE A 260 11.55 14.12 -9.63
N GLN A 261 11.32 15.42 -9.44
CA GLN A 261 12.29 16.30 -8.79
C GLN A 261 12.56 15.83 -7.35
N GLY A 262 11.53 15.44 -6.61
CA GLY A 262 11.64 14.84 -5.28
C GLY A 262 12.48 13.55 -5.27
N ALA A 263 12.23 12.64 -6.21
CA ALA A 263 12.97 11.40 -6.37
C ALA A 263 14.47 11.67 -6.61
N LYS A 264 14.81 12.58 -7.54
CA LYS A 264 16.19 13.00 -7.79
C LYS A 264 16.83 13.66 -6.57
N LYS A 265 16.08 14.49 -5.84
CA LYS A 265 16.53 15.17 -4.61
C LYS A 265 16.92 14.18 -3.51
N LEU A 266 16.16 13.09 -3.37
CA LEU A 266 16.43 11.98 -2.43
C LEU A 266 17.49 10.99 -2.94
N GLY A 267 17.92 11.10 -4.20
CA GLY A 267 18.95 10.25 -4.79
C GLY A 267 18.45 8.96 -5.42
N PHE A 268 17.14 8.82 -5.66
CA PHE A 268 16.61 7.64 -6.35
C PHE A 268 17.02 7.62 -7.82
N PRO A 269 17.41 6.45 -8.37
CA PRO A 269 17.72 6.29 -9.79
C PRO A 269 16.46 5.95 -10.63
N LEU A 270 15.37 5.57 -9.96
CA LEU A 270 14.19 4.99 -10.59
C LEU A 270 12.93 5.50 -9.92
N VAL A 271 11.94 5.83 -10.74
CA VAL A 271 10.58 6.15 -10.35
C VAL A 271 9.64 5.06 -10.85
N ARG A 272 8.95 4.40 -9.93
CA ARG A 272 7.88 3.47 -10.24
C ARG A 272 6.61 4.26 -10.52
N ILE A 273 6.16 4.22 -11.77
CA ILE A 273 4.96 4.91 -12.25
C ILE A 273 3.76 3.96 -12.30
N GLN A 274 2.57 4.48 -11.97
CA GLN A 274 1.29 3.75 -12.08
C GLN A 274 0.48 4.12 -13.33
N SER A 275 0.96 5.06 -14.14
CA SER A 275 0.31 5.48 -15.38
C SER A 275 1.31 5.49 -16.50
N ALA A 276 1.04 4.69 -17.54
CA ALA A 276 1.79 4.66 -18.79
C ALA A 276 0.99 5.25 -19.96
N LYS A 277 0.12 6.25 -19.69
CA LYS A 277 -0.62 6.95 -20.75
C LYS A 277 0.36 7.56 -21.77
N PRO A 278 0.25 7.26 -23.08
CA PRO A 278 1.23 7.69 -24.08
C PRO A 278 1.47 9.20 -24.11
N GLU A 279 0.43 10.01 -23.98
CA GLU A 279 0.51 11.47 -24.01
C GLU A 279 1.28 12.03 -22.80
N LEU A 280 1.02 11.49 -21.61
CA LEU A 280 1.71 11.87 -20.39
C LEU A 280 3.19 11.44 -20.45
N LEU A 281 3.45 10.19 -20.88
CA LEU A 281 4.82 9.68 -21.03
C LEU A 281 5.65 10.51 -22.01
N ARG A 282 5.09 10.90 -23.16
CA ARG A 282 5.77 11.78 -24.13
C ARG A 282 6.20 13.11 -23.51
N ARG A 283 5.41 13.66 -22.59
CA ARG A 283 5.74 14.90 -21.88
C ARG A 283 6.76 14.68 -20.76
N LEU A 284 6.65 13.58 -20.03
CA LEU A 284 7.50 13.27 -18.88
C LEU A 284 8.88 12.75 -19.28
N LEU A 285 9.03 12.12 -20.45
CA LEU A 285 10.30 11.55 -20.88
C LEU A 285 11.44 12.58 -20.94
N PRO A 286 11.29 13.78 -21.53
CA PRO A 286 12.34 14.82 -21.47
C PRO A 286 12.71 15.26 -20.05
N VAL A 287 11.77 15.21 -19.11
CA VAL A 287 12.03 15.51 -17.69
C VAL A 287 12.86 14.38 -17.07
N ALA A 288 12.50 13.13 -17.33
CA ALA A 288 13.24 11.97 -16.88
C ALA A 288 14.68 11.94 -17.43
N GLU A 289 14.89 12.30 -18.70
CA GLU A 289 16.22 12.43 -19.30
C GLU A 289 17.07 13.49 -18.60
N ARG A 290 16.50 14.68 -18.36
CA ARG A 290 17.19 15.78 -17.66
C ARG A 290 17.56 15.42 -16.23
N LEU A 291 16.71 14.63 -15.56
CA LEU A 291 16.92 14.19 -14.17
C LEU A 291 17.69 12.87 -14.07
N GLU A 292 17.95 12.20 -15.21
CA GLU A 292 18.57 10.87 -15.29
C GLU A 292 17.77 9.81 -14.50
N LEU A 293 16.45 9.85 -14.60
CA LEU A 293 15.55 8.93 -13.92
C LEU A 293 15.05 7.86 -14.87
N LYS A 294 15.07 6.61 -14.42
CA LYS A 294 14.35 5.51 -15.05
C LYS A 294 12.87 5.58 -14.65
N LEU A 295 11.96 5.42 -15.60
CA LEU A 295 10.53 5.33 -15.36
C LEU A 295 10.10 3.89 -15.60
N ALA A 296 9.68 3.21 -14.53
CA ALA A 296 9.30 1.82 -14.58
C ALA A 296 7.80 1.67 -14.31
N TYR A 297 7.04 1.20 -15.30
CA TYR A 297 5.62 0.92 -15.14
C TYR A 297 5.42 -0.42 -14.43
N GLU A 298 4.62 -0.42 -13.37
CA GLU A 298 4.35 -1.63 -12.59
C GLU A 298 3.34 -2.54 -13.30
N ILE A 299 3.75 -3.79 -13.55
CA ILE A 299 2.87 -4.84 -14.05
C ILE A 299 2.32 -5.60 -12.84
N HIS A 300 1.17 -5.16 -12.34
CA HIS A 300 0.52 -5.70 -11.14
C HIS A 300 -0.49 -6.82 -11.48
N ALA A 301 -0.79 -7.68 -10.50
CA ALA A 301 -1.87 -8.65 -10.60
C ALA A 301 -3.22 -8.00 -11.03
N PRO A 302 -4.06 -8.74 -11.77
CA PRO A 302 -3.86 -10.12 -12.22
C PRO A 302 -3.10 -10.22 -13.56
N MET A 303 -2.47 -9.15 -14.04
CA MET A 303 -1.90 -9.07 -15.38
C MET A 303 -0.45 -9.53 -15.43
N GLY A 304 -0.11 -10.32 -16.46
CA GLY A 304 1.26 -10.68 -16.80
C GLY A 304 1.88 -9.79 -17.88
N PRO A 305 3.17 -9.98 -18.20
CA PRO A 305 3.89 -9.18 -19.20
C PRO A 305 3.35 -9.31 -20.64
N ASN A 306 2.58 -10.37 -20.92
CA ASN A 306 1.97 -10.63 -22.22
C ASN A 306 0.48 -10.26 -22.29
N HIS A 307 -0.09 -9.67 -21.23
CA HIS A 307 -1.47 -9.21 -21.25
C HIS A 307 -1.66 -8.07 -22.26
N GLU A 308 -2.81 -8.01 -22.96
CA GLU A 308 -3.07 -7.07 -24.06
C GLU A 308 -2.77 -5.60 -23.69
N ALA A 309 -3.17 -5.19 -22.48
CA ALA A 309 -2.90 -3.84 -21.98
C ALA A 309 -1.39 -3.56 -21.79
N ILE A 310 -0.58 -4.55 -21.42
CA ILE A 310 0.89 -4.40 -21.32
C ILE A 310 1.52 -4.37 -22.72
N LEU A 311 1.01 -5.15 -23.67
CA LEU A 311 1.47 -5.08 -25.07
C LEU A 311 1.31 -3.67 -25.65
N LYS A 312 0.20 -2.98 -25.38
CA LYS A 312 -0.02 -1.58 -25.80
C LYS A 312 0.99 -0.60 -25.17
N VAL A 313 1.38 -0.83 -23.91
CA VAL A 313 2.44 -0.06 -23.26
C VAL A 313 3.79 -0.34 -23.94
N ARG A 314 4.08 -1.60 -24.28
CA ARG A 314 5.30 -1.98 -25.01
C ARG A 314 5.37 -1.36 -26.40
N ASP A 315 4.24 -1.27 -27.12
CA ASP A 315 4.16 -0.56 -28.39
C ASP A 315 4.55 0.92 -28.22
N THR A 316 4.01 1.57 -27.18
CA THR A 316 4.36 2.96 -26.84
C THR A 316 5.84 3.08 -26.49
N TYR A 317 6.42 2.14 -25.74
CA TYR A 317 7.85 2.16 -25.41
C TYR A 317 8.73 1.95 -26.65
N ALA A 318 8.32 1.09 -27.58
CA ALA A 318 9.01 0.88 -28.84
C ALA A 318 8.95 2.13 -29.75
N GLU A 319 7.84 2.87 -29.73
CA GLU A 319 7.73 4.17 -30.43
C GLU A 319 8.66 5.23 -29.83
N LEU A 320 8.78 5.27 -28.50
CA LEU A 320 9.59 6.26 -27.79
C LEU A 320 11.09 5.93 -27.79
N ASP A 321 11.44 4.65 -27.96
CA ASP A 321 12.82 4.13 -28.09
C ASP A 321 13.80 4.74 -27.08
N SER A 322 13.43 4.70 -25.80
CA SER A 322 14.24 5.26 -24.72
C SER A 322 14.73 4.19 -23.76
N PRO A 323 16.03 4.20 -23.37
CA PRO A 323 16.57 3.27 -22.38
C PRO A 323 16.10 3.60 -20.94
N LEU A 324 15.37 4.70 -20.74
CA LEU A 324 14.83 5.11 -19.45
C LEU A 324 13.44 4.54 -19.19
N LEU A 325 12.80 3.89 -20.16
CA LEU A 325 11.48 3.30 -20.01
C LEU A 325 11.57 1.79 -19.82
N GLY A 326 10.89 1.28 -18.80
CA GLY A 326 10.86 -0.15 -18.50
C GLY A 326 9.73 -0.53 -17.56
N PHE A 327 9.87 -1.69 -16.94
CA PHE A 327 8.84 -2.26 -16.09
C PHE A 327 9.35 -2.60 -14.68
N VAL A 328 8.42 -2.54 -13.73
CA VAL A 328 8.56 -3.23 -12.44
C VAL A 328 7.78 -4.54 -12.53
N ALA A 329 8.46 -5.66 -12.31
CA ALA A 329 7.81 -6.96 -12.22
C ALA A 329 7.25 -7.16 -10.81
N ASP A 330 5.96 -7.48 -10.71
CA ASP A 330 5.28 -7.75 -9.44
C ASP A 330 4.89 -9.23 -9.38
N PHE A 331 5.41 -9.95 -8.39
CA PHE A 331 5.19 -11.39 -8.26
C PHE A 331 3.78 -11.78 -7.82
N SER A 332 2.92 -10.82 -7.44
CA SER A 332 1.48 -11.06 -7.30
C SER A 332 0.85 -11.56 -8.60
N SER A 333 1.43 -11.27 -9.76
CA SER A 333 0.92 -11.73 -11.05
C SER A 333 1.16 -13.23 -11.31
N THR A 334 2.19 -13.81 -10.68
CA THR A 334 2.73 -15.14 -11.02
C THR A 334 2.67 -16.11 -9.83
N MET A 335 1.49 -16.20 -9.23
CA MET A 335 1.21 -17.09 -8.09
C MET A 335 0.70 -18.46 -8.55
N HIS A 336 0.91 -19.50 -7.73
CA HIS A 336 0.43 -20.86 -7.97
C HIS A 336 -0.65 -21.34 -6.98
N SER A 337 -0.97 -20.53 -5.96
CA SER A 337 -2.18 -20.67 -5.14
C SER A 337 -2.64 -19.32 -4.61
N MET A 338 -3.83 -19.27 -4.01
CA MET A 338 -4.18 -18.15 -3.13
C MET A 338 -3.36 -18.23 -1.83
N SER A 339 -3.03 -17.06 -1.26
CA SER A 339 -2.19 -17.00 -0.06
C SER A 339 -2.90 -17.50 1.20
N PRO A 340 -2.21 -18.19 2.13
CA PRO A 340 -2.77 -18.59 3.42
C PRO A 340 -3.34 -17.43 4.24
N THR A 341 -2.70 -16.26 4.21
CA THR A 341 -3.16 -15.05 4.91
C THR A 341 -4.57 -14.62 4.46
N LEU A 342 -4.83 -14.60 3.15
CA LEU A 342 -6.17 -14.35 2.60
C LEU A 342 -7.17 -15.42 3.07
N LEU A 343 -6.81 -16.70 2.98
CA LEU A 343 -7.69 -17.81 3.35
C LEU A 343 -8.11 -17.74 4.83
N ARG A 344 -7.17 -17.42 5.73
CA ARG A 344 -7.47 -17.17 7.16
C ARG A 344 -8.44 -15.99 7.33
N ALA A 345 -8.25 -14.90 6.60
CA ALA A 345 -9.11 -13.72 6.70
C ALA A 345 -10.55 -14.00 6.26
N VAL A 346 -10.77 -14.69 5.14
CA VAL A 346 -12.13 -15.02 4.69
C VAL A 346 -12.78 -16.11 5.55
N GLN A 347 -11.99 -16.99 6.16
CA GLN A 347 -12.48 -17.94 7.15
C GLN A 347 -12.96 -17.24 8.43
N ARG A 348 -12.22 -16.23 8.93
CA ARG A 348 -12.68 -15.37 10.04
C ARG A 348 -13.99 -14.64 9.71
N ALA A 349 -14.19 -14.28 8.44
CA ALA A 349 -15.44 -13.68 7.96
C ALA A 349 -16.61 -14.69 7.83
N GLY A 350 -16.35 -15.98 8.06
CA GLY A 350 -17.36 -17.04 8.17
C GLY A 350 -17.42 -18.01 6.99
N LEU A 351 -16.42 -18.04 6.11
CA LEU A 351 -16.32 -19.10 5.10
C LEU A 351 -15.81 -20.40 5.73
N ASP A 352 -16.38 -21.53 5.32
CA ASP A 352 -15.95 -22.87 5.70
C ASP A 352 -14.98 -23.47 4.68
N ASP A 353 -14.41 -24.64 4.99
CA ASP A 353 -13.40 -25.31 4.17
C ASP A 353 -13.92 -25.60 2.74
N GLU A 354 -15.21 -25.95 2.58
CA GLU A 354 -15.82 -26.17 1.26
C GLU A 354 -15.83 -24.88 0.41
N ALA A 355 -16.09 -23.73 1.04
CA ALA A 355 -16.02 -22.44 0.36
C ALA A 355 -14.57 -22.07 -0.01
N LEU A 356 -13.59 -22.36 0.86
CA LEU A 356 -12.17 -22.12 0.57
C LEU A 356 -11.69 -22.98 -0.60
N ASP A 357 -12.03 -24.27 -0.63
CA ASP A 357 -11.71 -25.17 -1.74
C ASP A 357 -12.37 -24.72 -3.04
N THR A 358 -13.60 -24.22 -2.95
CA THR A 358 -14.32 -23.69 -4.11
C THR A 358 -13.69 -22.40 -4.64
N LEU A 359 -13.29 -21.51 -3.74
CA LEU A 359 -12.59 -20.26 -4.09
C LEU A 359 -11.30 -20.57 -4.85
N GLN A 360 -10.46 -21.47 -4.33
CA GLN A 360 -9.20 -21.86 -4.97
C GLN A 360 -9.42 -22.57 -6.31
N ARG A 361 -10.42 -23.46 -6.42
CA ARG A 361 -10.76 -24.11 -7.70
C ARG A 361 -11.23 -23.11 -8.76
N ILE A 362 -11.96 -22.07 -8.37
CA ILE A 362 -12.40 -21.01 -9.28
C ILE A 362 -11.20 -20.17 -9.72
N TRP A 363 -10.34 -19.80 -8.77
CA TRP A 363 -9.12 -19.04 -9.02
C TRP A 363 -8.19 -19.71 -10.03
N ALA A 364 -8.00 -21.03 -9.92
CA ALA A 364 -7.11 -21.80 -10.79
C ALA A 364 -7.63 -22.00 -12.24
N THR A 365 -8.82 -21.50 -12.58
CA THR A 365 -9.38 -21.62 -13.95
C THR A 365 -8.85 -20.53 -14.87
N ASP A 366 -8.77 -20.74 -16.18
CA ASP A 366 -8.38 -19.71 -17.15
C ASP A 366 -9.46 -18.63 -17.42
N ALA A 367 -10.53 -18.61 -16.63
CA ALA A 367 -11.59 -17.61 -16.75
C ALA A 367 -11.06 -16.20 -16.42
N THR A 368 -11.67 -15.18 -17.00
CA THR A 368 -11.35 -13.78 -16.68
C THR A 368 -11.62 -13.49 -15.20
N MET A 369 -10.93 -12.50 -14.64
CA MET A 369 -11.14 -12.08 -13.24
C MET A 369 -12.61 -11.79 -12.93
N ARG A 370 -13.33 -11.12 -13.84
CA ARG A 370 -14.76 -10.87 -13.70
C ARG A 370 -15.59 -12.15 -13.62
N GLU A 371 -15.34 -13.11 -14.52
CA GLU A 371 -16.06 -14.39 -14.52
C GLU A 371 -15.77 -15.22 -13.26
N ARG A 372 -14.51 -15.25 -12.80
CA ARG A 372 -14.13 -15.90 -11.53
C ARG A 372 -14.91 -15.28 -10.36
N GLN A 373 -14.97 -13.95 -10.31
CA GLN A 373 -15.68 -13.23 -9.27
C GLN A 373 -17.19 -13.51 -9.31
N GLU A 374 -17.82 -13.38 -10.48
CA GLU A 374 -19.26 -13.65 -10.66
C GLU A 374 -19.61 -15.09 -10.26
N LYS A 375 -18.76 -16.05 -10.61
CA LYS A 375 -18.93 -17.47 -10.24
C LYS A 375 -18.84 -17.69 -8.73
N PHE A 376 -17.87 -17.08 -8.04
CA PHE A 376 -17.73 -17.22 -6.60
C PHE A 376 -18.87 -16.53 -5.84
N ILE A 377 -19.27 -15.33 -6.26
CA ILE A 377 -20.45 -14.63 -5.72
C ILE A 377 -21.71 -15.47 -5.92
N GLY A 378 -21.89 -16.08 -7.09
CA GLY A 378 -23.01 -16.99 -7.37
C GLY A 378 -23.02 -18.20 -6.45
N TYR A 379 -21.85 -18.80 -6.19
CA TYR A 379 -21.69 -19.90 -5.24
C TYR A 379 -22.08 -19.50 -3.82
N LEU A 380 -21.60 -18.35 -3.31
CA LEU A 380 -21.93 -17.87 -1.96
C LEU A 380 -23.43 -17.61 -1.81
N LYS A 381 -24.05 -16.92 -2.79
CA LYS A 381 -25.49 -16.69 -2.79
C LYS A 381 -26.29 -17.99 -2.83
N GLY A 382 -25.80 -19.01 -3.53
CA GLY A 382 -26.40 -20.34 -3.55
C GLY A 382 -26.35 -21.08 -2.22
N ARG A 383 -25.53 -20.61 -1.27
CA ARG A 383 -25.41 -21.12 0.11
C ARG A 383 -26.06 -20.18 1.14
N ASP A 384 -26.89 -19.24 0.71
CA ASP A 384 -27.48 -18.18 1.54
C ASP A 384 -26.44 -17.37 2.33
N PHE A 385 -25.21 -17.31 1.83
CA PHE A 385 -24.14 -16.49 2.39
C PHE A 385 -24.15 -15.12 1.70
N ASP A 386 -24.31 -14.05 2.49
CA ASP A 386 -24.21 -12.67 1.98
C ASP A 386 -22.74 -12.31 1.66
N PRO A 387 -22.37 -12.11 0.38
CA PRO A 387 -21.00 -11.73 0.01
C PRO A 387 -20.56 -10.41 0.63
N GLY A 388 -21.50 -9.52 1.00
CA GLY A 388 -21.20 -8.26 1.68
C GLY A 388 -20.47 -8.45 3.01
N ARG A 389 -20.61 -9.62 3.66
CA ARG A 389 -19.88 -9.99 4.88
C ARG A 389 -18.37 -10.12 4.67
N LEU A 390 -17.93 -10.38 3.44
CA LEU A 390 -16.51 -10.42 3.09
C LEU A 390 -15.94 -9.02 2.84
N GLY A 391 -16.77 -7.96 2.84
CA GLY A 391 -16.34 -6.60 2.57
C GLY A 391 -15.54 -6.49 1.28
N SER A 392 -14.39 -5.81 1.35
CA SER A 392 -13.46 -5.69 0.22
C SER A 392 -12.80 -7.02 -0.18
N PHE A 393 -12.75 -8.04 0.71
CA PHE A 393 -12.05 -9.30 0.44
C PHE A 393 -12.64 -10.06 -0.75
N ALA A 394 -13.96 -10.00 -0.96
CA ALA A 394 -14.62 -10.64 -2.11
C ALA A 394 -14.16 -10.08 -3.47
N HIS A 395 -13.66 -8.85 -3.49
CA HIS A 395 -13.11 -8.21 -4.70
C HIS A 395 -11.57 -8.35 -4.76
N LEU A 396 -10.89 -8.21 -3.63
CA LEU A 396 -9.42 -8.23 -3.57
C LEU A 396 -8.83 -9.60 -3.90
N ALA A 397 -9.49 -10.70 -3.52
CA ALA A 397 -8.99 -12.06 -3.68
C ALA A 397 -8.60 -12.44 -5.12
N PHE A 398 -9.27 -11.90 -6.15
CA PHE A 398 -8.95 -12.19 -7.55
C PHE A 398 -8.15 -11.07 -8.23
N ASN A 399 -8.06 -9.89 -7.60
CA ASN A 399 -7.28 -8.76 -8.12
C ASN A 399 -5.83 -8.79 -7.65
N MET A 400 -5.56 -9.40 -6.49
CA MET A 400 -4.24 -9.44 -5.87
C MET A 400 -3.54 -10.79 -6.08
N HIS A 401 -4.24 -11.79 -6.61
CA HIS A 401 -3.70 -13.14 -6.83
C HIS A 401 -3.77 -13.52 -8.31
N GLY A 402 -2.74 -13.17 -9.07
CA GLY A 402 -2.56 -13.55 -10.46
C GLY A 402 -2.21 -15.03 -10.63
N HIS A 403 -2.40 -15.55 -11.84
CA HIS A 403 -2.18 -16.97 -12.20
C HIS A 403 -1.43 -17.08 -13.53
N VAL A 404 -0.43 -16.20 -13.72
CA VAL A 404 0.44 -16.18 -14.89
C VAL A 404 1.64 -17.09 -14.64
N ASP A 405 2.17 -17.70 -15.69
CA ASP A 405 3.38 -18.51 -15.60
C ASP A 405 4.61 -17.60 -15.30
N PRO A 406 5.39 -17.85 -14.24
CA PRO A 406 6.55 -17.03 -13.89
C PRO A 406 7.60 -16.93 -15.00
N ARG A 407 7.64 -17.91 -15.93
CA ARG A 407 8.58 -17.91 -17.04
C ARG A 407 8.29 -16.82 -18.07
N GLU A 408 7.07 -16.28 -18.11
CA GLU A 408 6.72 -15.17 -19.00
C GLU A 408 7.52 -13.89 -18.70
N TRP A 409 8.07 -13.73 -17.49
CA TRP A 409 8.96 -12.60 -17.19
C TRP A 409 10.21 -12.59 -18.08
N ALA A 410 10.66 -13.75 -18.57
CA ALA A 410 11.82 -13.83 -19.46
C ALA A 410 11.58 -13.10 -20.80
N ASP A 411 10.32 -12.96 -21.24
CA ASP A 411 9.96 -12.33 -22.52
C ASP A 411 10.28 -10.82 -22.56
N ILE A 412 10.37 -10.19 -21.38
CA ILE A 412 10.66 -8.76 -21.24
C ILE A 412 11.84 -8.49 -20.29
N MET A 413 12.66 -9.49 -19.96
CA MET A 413 13.73 -9.36 -18.96
C MET A 413 14.66 -8.15 -19.17
N PRO A 414 15.10 -7.79 -20.40
CA PRO A 414 15.93 -6.61 -20.61
C PRO A 414 15.24 -5.28 -20.26
N GLN A 415 13.91 -5.25 -20.18
CA GLN A 415 13.09 -4.08 -19.83
C GLN A 415 12.69 -4.07 -18.35
N ILE A 416 12.95 -5.13 -17.58
CA ILE A 416 12.66 -5.15 -16.15
C ILE A 416 13.76 -4.37 -15.41
N MET A 417 13.37 -3.26 -14.78
CA MET A 417 14.30 -2.34 -14.12
C MET A 417 14.33 -2.50 -12.61
N HIS A 418 13.26 -3.03 -12.03
CA HIS A 418 13.05 -3.24 -10.60
C HIS A 418 12.07 -4.40 -10.40
N VAL A 419 12.08 -5.02 -9.22
CA VAL A 419 11.17 -6.12 -8.91
C VAL A 419 10.53 -5.88 -7.56
N HIS A 420 9.21 -5.95 -7.53
CA HIS A 420 8.45 -6.15 -6.30
C HIS A 420 8.37 -7.66 -6.05
N ALA A 421 9.22 -8.13 -5.16
CA ALA A 421 9.18 -9.49 -4.63
C ALA A 421 7.99 -9.61 -3.66
N LYS A 422 6.79 -9.53 -4.24
CA LYS A 422 5.53 -9.58 -3.51
C LYS A 422 5.37 -10.91 -2.80
N PHE A 423 4.86 -10.88 -1.57
CA PHE A 423 4.54 -12.09 -0.81
C PHE A 423 3.50 -11.81 0.27
N TYR A 424 2.90 -12.87 0.80
CA TYR A 424 1.80 -12.77 1.74
C TYR A 424 2.05 -13.48 3.07
N ASP A 425 2.87 -14.53 3.06
CA ASP A 425 3.19 -15.32 4.24
C ASP A 425 4.57 -15.99 4.09
N ILE A 426 5.21 -16.31 5.21
CA ILE A 426 6.39 -17.19 5.23
C ILE A 426 6.15 -18.25 6.30
N ASP A 427 6.07 -19.51 5.88
CA ASP A 427 5.74 -20.62 6.78
C ASP A 427 6.89 -20.96 7.74
N GLU A 428 6.62 -21.93 8.62
CA GLU A 428 7.59 -22.38 9.64
C GLU A 428 8.85 -23.01 9.04
N SER A 429 8.80 -23.47 7.78
CA SER A 429 9.94 -24.01 7.04
C SER A 429 10.73 -22.94 6.27
N GLY A 430 10.29 -21.68 6.35
CA GLY A 430 10.91 -20.56 5.66
C GLY A 430 10.54 -20.46 4.18
N GLN A 431 9.43 -21.08 3.76
CA GLN A 431 8.95 -21.01 2.37
C GLN A 431 7.79 -20.03 2.24
N GLU A 432 7.66 -19.44 1.05
CA GLU A 432 6.45 -18.71 0.64
C GLU A 432 5.48 -19.73 0.01
N PRO A 433 4.27 -19.94 0.57
CA PRO A 433 3.42 -21.07 0.15
C PRO A 433 2.66 -20.90 -1.18
N ALA A 434 2.58 -19.69 -1.73
CA ALA A 434 1.75 -19.32 -2.87
C ALA A 434 2.54 -18.84 -4.10
N ILE A 435 3.83 -18.51 -3.92
CA ILE A 435 4.74 -17.99 -4.95
C ILE A 435 6.03 -18.81 -4.91
N ASP A 436 6.37 -19.42 -6.05
CA ASP A 436 7.57 -20.26 -6.18
C ASP A 436 8.83 -19.38 -6.33
N TYR A 437 9.33 -18.87 -5.20
CA TYR A 437 10.54 -18.05 -5.17
C TYR A 437 11.77 -18.73 -5.80
N PRO A 438 12.06 -20.01 -5.56
CA PRO A 438 13.13 -20.72 -6.27
C PRO A 438 13.03 -20.61 -7.80
N GLU A 439 11.85 -20.82 -8.39
CA GLU A 439 11.65 -20.70 -9.83
C GLU A 439 11.81 -19.25 -10.32
N HIS A 440 11.27 -18.28 -9.59
CA HIS A 440 11.45 -16.87 -9.93
C HIS A 440 12.94 -16.48 -9.92
N VAL A 441 13.69 -16.92 -8.91
CA VAL A 441 15.13 -16.65 -8.83
C VAL A 441 15.83 -17.25 -10.05
N ARG A 442 15.52 -18.50 -10.40
CA ARG A 442 16.09 -19.17 -11.58
C ARG A 442 15.83 -18.36 -12.87
N VAL A 443 14.57 -17.98 -13.13
CA VAL A 443 14.17 -17.21 -14.32
C VAL A 443 14.92 -15.88 -14.43
N PHE A 444 15.05 -15.13 -13.33
CA PHE A 444 15.71 -13.83 -13.34
C PHE A 444 17.23 -13.92 -13.41
N VAL A 445 17.83 -14.93 -12.78
CA VAL A 445 19.28 -15.16 -12.87
C VAL A 445 19.67 -15.56 -14.29
N GLU A 446 18.97 -16.52 -14.89
CA GLU A 446 19.17 -16.96 -16.28
C GLU A 446 18.89 -15.82 -17.28
N GLY A 447 17.88 -15.00 -16.99
CA GLY A 447 17.53 -13.82 -17.78
C GLY A 447 18.54 -12.66 -17.65
N GLY A 448 19.52 -12.75 -16.75
CA GLY A 448 20.58 -11.75 -16.61
C GLY A 448 20.20 -10.52 -15.78
N TYR A 449 19.15 -10.58 -14.97
CA TYR A 449 18.74 -9.47 -14.10
C TYR A 449 19.78 -9.20 -13.00
N ARG A 450 20.11 -7.92 -12.75
CA ARG A 450 21.13 -7.49 -11.76
C ARG A 450 20.69 -6.29 -10.89
N GLY A 451 19.39 -5.98 -10.87
CA GLY A 451 18.83 -4.83 -10.13
C GLY A 451 18.48 -5.14 -8.67
N TYR A 452 17.40 -4.54 -8.17
CA TYR A 452 16.86 -4.78 -6.83
C TYR A 452 15.60 -5.64 -6.87
N TRP A 453 15.54 -6.62 -5.98
CA TRP A 453 14.29 -7.24 -5.55
C TRP A 453 13.88 -6.62 -4.22
N SER A 454 12.90 -5.71 -4.28
CA SER A 454 12.26 -5.13 -3.09
C SER A 454 11.20 -6.09 -2.57
N SER A 455 11.38 -6.60 -1.35
CA SER A 455 10.33 -7.28 -0.62
C SER A 455 9.12 -6.36 -0.44
N GLU A 456 7.96 -6.84 -0.86
CA GLU A 456 6.70 -6.13 -0.70
C GLU A 456 5.69 -7.06 -0.01
N TRP A 457 5.57 -6.93 1.32
CA TRP A 457 4.62 -7.73 2.07
C TRP A 457 3.22 -7.15 1.96
N GLU A 458 2.35 -7.87 1.26
CA GLU A 458 0.96 -7.45 1.00
C GLU A 458 -0.05 -8.18 1.89
N GLY A 459 0.45 -9.03 2.79
CA GLY A 459 -0.35 -9.65 3.83
C GLY A 459 -1.04 -8.66 4.78
N HIS A 460 -0.55 -7.41 4.93
CA HIS A 460 -1.23 -6.36 5.72
C HIS A 460 -2.64 -6.05 5.18
N ALA A 461 -2.93 -6.37 3.91
CA ALA A 461 -4.28 -6.28 3.36
C ALA A 461 -5.26 -7.24 4.04
N PHE A 462 -4.79 -8.30 4.69
CA PHE A 462 -5.58 -9.40 5.25
C PHE A 462 -5.31 -9.68 6.73
N ALA A 463 -4.14 -9.30 7.23
CA ALA A 463 -3.72 -9.44 8.62
C ALA A 463 -4.16 -8.26 9.48
N GLU A 464 -4.43 -8.52 10.76
CA GLU A 464 -4.69 -7.50 11.78
C GLU A 464 -3.38 -6.86 12.28
N LEU A 465 -3.45 -5.60 12.73
CA LEU A 465 -2.30 -4.91 13.32
C LEU A 465 -1.78 -5.71 14.52
N GLY A 466 -0.50 -6.08 14.50
CA GLY A 466 0.11 -6.90 15.54
C GLY A 466 -0.14 -8.41 15.44
N GLU A 467 -0.88 -8.90 14.43
CA GLU A 467 -1.01 -10.34 14.15
C GLU A 467 0.36 -10.95 13.80
N VAL A 468 1.18 -10.20 13.07
CA VAL A 468 2.55 -10.56 12.67
C VAL A 468 3.46 -9.33 12.75
N ASP A 469 4.78 -9.54 12.83
CA ASP A 469 5.78 -8.50 12.58
C ASP A 469 6.18 -8.56 11.09
N PRO A 470 5.76 -7.59 10.26
CA PRO A 470 6.01 -7.64 8.82
C PRO A 470 7.49 -7.57 8.47
N LEU A 471 8.31 -6.88 9.27
CA LEU A 471 9.74 -6.76 9.00
C LEU A 471 10.46 -8.08 9.30
N LEU A 472 10.00 -8.85 10.29
CA LEU A 472 10.47 -10.23 10.48
C LEU A 472 10.04 -11.16 9.33
N LEU A 473 8.87 -10.95 8.71
CA LEU A 473 8.47 -11.70 7.53
C LEU A 473 9.33 -11.34 6.31
N VAL A 474 9.56 -10.05 6.05
CA VAL A 474 10.49 -9.56 5.01
C VAL A 474 11.87 -10.16 5.21
N ARG A 475 12.33 -10.19 6.46
CA ARG A 475 13.60 -10.79 6.84
C ARG A 475 13.69 -12.27 6.46
N ARG A 476 12.66 -13.05 6.76
CA ARG A 476 12.61 -14.48 6.40
C ARG A 476 12.55 -14.69 4.89
N GLN A 477 11.83 -13.83 4.18
CA GLN A 477 11.79 -13.86 2.71
C GLN A 477 13.17 -13.56 2.10
N HIS A 478 13.93 -12.60 2.65
CA HIS A 478 15.32 -12.36 2.22
C HIS A 478 16.19 -13.62 2.39
N ASP A 479 16.02 -14.35 3.48
CA ASP A 479 16.75 -15.60 3.72
C ASP A 479 16.37 -16.69 2.71
N LEU A 480 15.09 -16.82 2.37
CA LEU A 480 14.60 -17.68 1.29
C LEU A 480 15.22 -17.32 -0.06
N ILE A 481 15.16 -16.04 -0.45
CA ILE A 481 15.69 -15.57 -1.74
C ILE A 481 17.21 -15.80 -1.82
N ARG A 482 17.96 -15.51 -0.76
CA ARG A 482 19.41 -15.78 -0.69
C ARG A 482 19.72 -17.26 -0.83
N ALA A 483 18.96 -18.13 -0.16
CA ALA A 483 19.15 -19.57 -0.30
C ALA A 483 18.93 -20.02 -1.76
N SER A 484 17.87 -19.53 -2.40
CA SER A 484 17.57 -19.81 -3.81
C SER A 484 18.67 -19.30 -4.76
N MET A 485 19.19 -18.09 -4.55
CA MET A 485 20.30 -17.54 -5.36
C MET A 485 21.55 -18.41 -5.29
N ARG A 486 21.90 -18.92 -4.09
CA ARG A 486 23.06 -19.79 -3.88
C ARG A 486 22.90 -21.16 -4.52
N VAL A 487 21.68 -21.70 -4.55
CA VAL A 487 21.40 -22.97 -5.24
C VAL A 487 21.60 -22.80 -6.74
N VAL A 488 21.08 -21.71 -7.34
CA VAL A 488 21.19 -21.47 -8.78
C VAL A 488 22.63 -21.20 -9.23
N THR A 489 23.43 -20.49 -8.42
CA THR A 489 24.84 -20.15 -8.75
C THR A 489 25.83 -21.29 -8.53
N ALA A 490 25.47 -22.32 -7.76
CA ALA A 490 26.32 -23.49 -7.53
C ALA A 490 26.28 -24.54 -8.67
N VAL A 491 25.34 -24.38 -9.62
CA VAL A 491 25.12 -25.24 -10.80
C VAL A 491 25.76 -24.59 -12.02
#